data_AF-A0A5B7VA29-F1
#
_entry.id   AF-A0A5B7VA29-F1
#
_cell.length_a   1.000
_cell.length_b   1.000
_cell.length_c   1.000
_cell.angle_alpha   90.00
_cell.angle_beta   90.00
_cell.angle_gamma   90.00
#
_symmetry.space_group_name_H-M   'P 1'
#
loop_
_entity.id
_entity.type
_entity.pdbx_description
1 polymer ?
#
loop_
_entity_poly.entity_id
_entity_poly.type
_entity_poly.pdbx_seq_one_letter_code
_entity_poly.pdbx_strand_id
1 'polypeptide(L)'
;MTIYRSVTDHGALYTSRAFTDACHRAGVLQSMSAVGSPADNAAAESFNASFKRETLKGRKGWSSEREARLDTFRWLHRYNTRRRHSRLGHRSPIAYETASATTSTTLPEAA
;
A
#
# COMPACT_ATOMS: atom_id res chain seq x y z
N MET A 1 14.10 -10.96 -12.58
CA MET A 1 13.59 -11.06 -11.19
C MET A 1 13.35 -9.64 -10.70
N THR A 2 12.10 -9.21 -10.62
CA THR A 2 11.75 -7.84 -10.18
C THR A 2 11.83 -7.79 -8.67
N ILE A 3 12.83 -7.09 -8.14
CA ILE A 3 12.99 -6.92 -6.70
C ILE A 3 12.03 -5.81 -6.26
N TYR A 4 11.05 -6.15 -5.44
CA TYR A 4 10.16 -5.18 -4.80
C TYR A 4 10.76 -4.75 -3.46
N ARG A 5 10.81 -3.44 -3.20
CA ARG A 5 11.21 -2.89 -1.90
C ARG A 5 9.97 -2.68 -1.04
N SER A 6 9.93 -3.29 0.14
CA SER A 6 8.87 -3.04 1.14
C SER A 6 9.41 -2.11 2.23
N VAL A 7 8.71 -1.01 2.48
CA VAL A 7 9.00 -0.07 3.56
C VAL A 7 8.03 -0.37 4.71
N THR A 8 8.57 -0.71 5.87
CA THR A 8 7.79 -1.04 7.08
C THR A 8 8.25 -0.19 8.25
N ASP A 9 7.34 0.04 9.20
CA ASP A 9 7.70 0.64 10.48
C ASP A 9 8.44 -0.38 11.39
N HIS A 10 8.95 0.11 12.53
CA HIS A 10 9.67 -0.72 13.51
C HIS A 10 8.73 -1.50 14.43
N GLY A 11 7.47 -1.72 14.05
CA GLY A 11 6.52 -2.50 14.82
C GLY A 11 7.03 -3.93 15.05
N ALA A 12 6.80 -4.48 16.25
CA ALA A 12 7.31 -5.80 16.66
C ALA A 12 6.94 -6.96 15.72
N LEU A 13 5.87 -6.82 14.94
CA LEU A 13 5.46 -7.80 13.92
C LEU A 13 6.33 -7.71 12.65
N TYR A 14 6.71 -6.49 12.24
CA TYR A 14 7.52 -6.25 11.05
C TYR A 14 9.02 -6.43 11.30
N THR A 15 9.45 -6.43 12.56
CA THR A 15 10.80 -6.83 12.98
C THR A 15 10.93 -8.32 13.26
N SER A 16 9.84 -9.09 13.16
CA SER A 16 9.84 -10.52 13.48
C SER A 16 10.54 -11.34 12.40
N ARG A 17 11.23 -12.41 12.83
CA ARG A 17 11.91 -13.35 11.92
C ARG A 17 10.95 -14.01 10.93
N ALA A 18 9.73 -14.31 11.37
CA ALA A 18 8.69 -14.88 10.52
C ALA A 18 8.33 -13.96 9.34
N PHE A 19 8.32 -12.65 9.57
CA PHE A 19 8.05 -11.65 8.53
C PHE A 19 9.24 -11.51 7.56
N THR A 20 10.47 -11.46 8.09
CA THR A 20 11.70 -11.48 7.26
C THR A 20 11.77 -12.70 6.34
N ASP A 21 11.50 -13.89 6.89
CA ASP A 21 11.52 -15.14 6.11
C ASP A 21 10.44 -15.13 5.01
N ALA A 22 9.28 -14.54 5.28
CA ALA A 22 8.21 -14.39 4.29
C ALA A 22 8.62 -13.45 3.14
N CYS A 23 9.25 -12.30 3.45
CA CYS A 23 9.75 -11.39 2.43
C CYS A 23 10.86 -12.00 1.58
N HIS A 24 11.79 -12.73 2.18
CA HIS A 24 12.83 -13.45 1.45
C HIS A 24 12.24 -14.47 0.48
N ARG A 25 11.28 -15.29 0.91
CA ARG A 25 10.58 -16.25 0.04
C ARG A 25 9.84 -15.57 -1.12
N ALA A 26 9.36 -14.35 -0.91
CA ALA A 26 8.64 -13.57 -1.92
C ALA A 26 9.56 -12.77 -2.86
N GLY A 27 10.90 -12.81 -2.68
CA GLY A 27 11.83 -11.99 -3.45
C GLY A 27 11.72 -10.49 -3.15
N VAL A 28 11.21 -10.14 -1.97
CA VAL A 28 11.01 -8.76 -1.52
C VAL A 28 12.20 -8.36 -0.64
N LEU A 29 12.91 -7.29 -1.03
CA LEU A 29 13.89 -6.67 -0.15
C LEU A 29 13.17 -5.83 0.89
N GLN A 30 13.29 -6.23 2.16
CA GLN A 30 12.85 -5.40 3.27
C GLN A 30 13.79 -4.21 3.41
N SER A 31 13.23 -3.02 3.53
CA SER A 31 13.99 -1.84 3.87
C SER A 31 13.25 -1.07 4.94
N MET A 32 13.82 -1.09 6.13
CA MET A 32 13.30 -0.36 7.27
C MET A 32 13.56 1.12 7.06
N SER A 33 12.56 1.96 7.29
CA SER A 33 12.77 3.40 7.36
C SER A 33 13.83 3.70 8.43
N ALA A 34 14.68 4.70 8.19
CA ALA A 34 15.63 5.15 9.21
C ALA A 34 14.86 5.47 10.50
N VAL A 35 15.44 5.10 11.65
CA VAL A 35 14.87 5.42 12.96
C VAL A 35 14.69 6.94 13.03
N GLY A 36 13.44 7.40 13.20
CA GLY A 36 13.13 8.83 13.23
C GLY A 36 12.83 9.49 11.88
N SER A 37 12.44 8.73 10.84
CA SER A 37 11.87 9.29 9.59
C SER A 37 10.34 9.03 9.48
N PRO A 38 9.49 9.89 10.09
CA PRO A 38 8.03 9.76 10.00
C PRO A 38 7.50 9.86 8.57
N ALA A 39 8.25 10.52 7.68
CA ALA A 39 7.85 10.75 6.29
C ALA A 39 7.69 9.44 5.51
N ASP A 40 8.48 8.41 5.83
CA ASP A 40 8.46 7.13 5.12
C ASP A 40 7.21 6.30 5.47
N ASN A 41 6.67 6.45 6.67
CA ASN A 41 5.44 5.77 7.09
C ASN A 41 4.16 6.60 6.83
N ALA A 42 4.30 7.91 6.62
CA ALA A 42 3.16 8.84 6.46
C ALA A 42 2.16 8.40 5.38
N ALA A 43 2.63 7.77 4.29
CA ALA A 43 1.76 7.24 3.24
C ALA A 43 0.90 6.06 3.74
N ALA A 44 1.51 5.11 4.46
CA ALA A 44 0.82 3.96 5.05
C ALA A 44 -0.14 4.41 6.18
N GLU A 45 0.28 5.36 7.01
CA GLU A 45 -0.56 5.94 8.06
C GLU A 45 -1.79 6.65 7.49
N SER A 46 -1.61 7.49 6.47
CA SER A 46 -2.71 8.20 5.81
C SER A 46 -3.70 7.24 5.15
N PHE A 47 -3.19 6.18 4.53
CA PHE A 47 -3.99 5.09 3.98
C PHE A 47 -4.83 4.40 5.07
N ASN A 48 -4.18 3.96 6.16
CA ASN A 48 -4.83 3.28 7.29
C ASN A 48 -5.85 4.19 8.00
N ALA A 49 -5.54 5.47 8.17
CA ALA A 49 -6.43 6.46 8.76
C ALA A 49 -7.69 6.66 7.89
N SER A 50 -7.51 6.77 6.56
CA SER A 50 -8.64 6.88 5.63
C SER A 50 -9.50 5.63 5.62
N PHE A 51 -8.90 4.45 5.62
CA PHE A 51 -9.59 3.17 5.72
C PHE A 51 -10.46 3.10 6.98
N LYS A 52 -9.86 3.29 8.16
CA LYS A 52 -10.57 3.22 9.45
C LYS A 52 -11.69 4.26 9.53
N ARG A 53 -11.42 5.51 9.18
CA ARG A 53 -12.41 6.60 9.22
C ARG A 53 -13.63 6.29 8.34
N GLU A 54 -13.42 5.78 7.14
CA GLU A 54 -14.48 5.58 6.15
C GLU A 54 -15.26 4.26 6.34
N THR A 55 -14.64 3.24 6.94
CA THR A 55 -15.28 1.92 7.17
C THR A 55 -15.88 1.78 8.58
N LEU A 56 -15.17 2.24 9.62
CA LEU A 56 -15.68 2.18 10.98
C LEU A 56 -16.70 3.27 11.25
N LYS A 57 -16.53 4.47 10.68
CA LYS A 57 -17.45 5.61 10.84
C LYS A 57 -17.78 5.92 12.31
N GLY A 58 -16.76 5.87 13.18
CA GLY A 58 -16.90 6.11 14.62
C GLY A 58 -17.24 4.86 15.45
N ARG A 59 -17.49 3.70 14.82
CA ARG A 59 -17.63 2.42 15.54
C ARG A 59 -16.29 1.99 16.16
N LYS A 60 -16.33 1.32 17.31
CA LYS A 60 -15.15 0.73 17.96
C LYS A 60 -14.55 -0.46 17.18
N GLY A 61 -15.35 -1.10 16.33
CA GLY A 61 -14.96 -2.25 15.54
C GLY A 61 -16.12 -2.79 14.70
N TRP A 62 -15.91 -3.93 14.05
CA TRP A 62 -16.94 -4.68 13.35
C TRP A 62 -17.57 -5.73 14.26
N SER A 63 -18.80 -6.14 13.97
CA SER A 63 -19.54 -7.13 14.77
C SER A 63 -19.09 -8.55 14.48
N SER A 64 -18.44 -8.77 13.34
CA SER A 64 -17.88 -10.06 12.94
C SER A 64 -16.70 -9.90 11.99
N GLU A 65 -15.86 -10.94 11.92
CA GLU A 65 -14.78 -11.02 10.93
C GLU A 65 -15.30 -10.94 9.49
N ARG A 66 -16.44 -11.57 9.21
CA ARG A 66 -17.08 -11.55 7.88
C ARG A 66 -17.47 -10.12 7.48
N GLU A 67 -18.04 -9.35 8.39
CA GLU A 67 -18.37 -7.94 8.16
C GLU A 67 -17.11 -7.13 7.88
N ALA A 68 -16.07 -7.29 8.70
CA ALA A 68 -14.79 -6.61 8.51
C ALA A 68 -14.18 -6.91 7.13
N ARG A 69 -14.16 -8.18 6.72
CA ARG A 69 -13.63 -8.60 5.40
C ARG A 69 -14.42 -7.99 4.25
N LEU A 70 -15.74 -8.00 4.32
CA LEU A 70 -16.60 -7.43 3.26
C LEU A 70 -16.44 -5.91 3.15
N ASP A 71 -16.45 -5.19 4.28
CA ASP A 71 -16.23 -3.75 4.30
C ASP A 71 -14.83 -3.39 3.78
N THR A 72 -13.82 -4.16 4.18
CA THR A 72 -12.45 -4.00 3.70
C THR A 72 -12.35 -4.19 2.20
N PHE A 73 -12.92 -5.27 1.68
CA PHE A 73 -12.90 -5.56 0.24
C PHE A 73 -13.60 -4.47 -0.57
N ARG A 74 -14.81 -4.06 -0.15
CA ARG A 74 -15.57 -2.99 -0.82
C ARG A 74 -14.80 -1.66 -0.80
N TRP A 75 -14.21 -1.33 0.34
CA TRP A 75 -13.45 -0.09 0.48
C TRP A 75 -12.19 -0.11 -0.39
N LEU A 76 -11.40 -1.19 -0.37
CA LEU A 76 -10.21 -1.36 -1.20
C LEU A 76 -10.54 -1.30 -2.68
N HIS A 77 -11.62 -1.96 -3.11
CA HIS A 77 -12.06 -1.91 -4.49
C HIS A 77 -12.36 -0.48 -4.92
N ARG A 78 -13.13 0.28 -4.14
CA ARG A 78 -13.41 1.70 -4.41
C ARG A 78 -12.14 2.55 -4.39
N TYR A 79 -11.26 2.33 -3.42
CA TYR A 79 -9.99 3.05 -3.29
C TYR A 79 -9.15 2.91 -4.57
N ASN A 80 -8.96 1.69 -5.05
CA ASN A 80 -8.09 1.41 -6.20
C ASN A 80 -8.74 1.75 -7.55
N THR A 81 -10.05 1.62 -7.70
CA THR A 81 -10.73 1.76 -9.00
C THR A 81 -11.39 3.13 -9.21
N ARG A 82 -11.84 3.80 -8.14
CA ARG A 82 -12.70 5.00 -8.22
C ARG A 82 -12.15 6.23 -7.49
N ARG A 83 -11.46 6.07 -6.36
CA ARG A 83 -11.01 7.20 -5.54
C ARG A 83 -9.96 8.02 -6.30
N ARG A 84 -10.19 9.32 -6.47
CA ARG A 84 -9.24 10.24 -7.13
C ARG A 84 -8.24 10.78 -6.10
N HIS A 85 -6.96 10.81 -6.46
CA HIS A 85 -5.90 11.35 -5.62
C HIS A 85 -5.22 12.53 -6.31
N SER A 86 -5.08 13.67 -5.62
CA SER A 86 -4.46 14.88 -6.19
C SER A 86 -3.01 14.62 -6.66
N ARG A 87 -2.23 13.87 -5.87
CA ARG A 87 -0.86 13.43 -6.25
C ARG A 87 -0.81 12.58 -7.52
N LEU A 88 -1.91 11.93 -7.90
CA LEU A 88 -2.03 11.10 -9.10
C LEU A 88 -2.72 11.85 -10.26
N GLY A 89 -2.66 13.19 -10.27
CA GLY A 89 -3.36 14.00 -11.29
C GLY A 89 -4.89 13.83 -11.24
N HIS A 90 -5.43 13.63 -10.05
CA HIS A 90 -6.83 13.30 -9.82
C HIS A 90 -7.30 12.04 -10.58
N ARG A 91 -6.45 11.03 -10.70
CA ARG A 91 -6.80 9.69 -11.18
C ARG A 91 -6.93 8.70 -10.01
N SER A 92 -7.58 7.57 -10.28
CA SER A 92 -7.55 6.42 -9.36
C SER A 92 -6.22 5.68 -9.47
N PRO A 93 -5.78 4.96 -8.42
CA PRO A 93 -4.53 4.21 -8.45
C PRO A 93 -4.41 3.30 -9.68
N ILE A 94 -5.43 2.51 -9.98
CA ILE A 94 -5.40 1.62 -11.16
C ILE A 94 -5.34 2.42 -12.46
N ALA A 95 -6.10 3.52 -12.59
CA ALA A 95 -6.06 4.34 -13.79
C ALA A 95 -4.70 5.04 -13.97
N TYR A 96 -4.06 5.44 -12.88
CA TYR A 96 -2.72 6.01 -12.90
C TYR A 96 -1.69 4.98 -13.37
N GLU A 97 -1.65 3.80 -12.74
CA GLU A 97 -0.71 2.73 -13.11
C GLU A 97 -0.91 2.25 -14.55
N THR A 98 -2.16 2.08 -15.00
CA THR A 98 -2.47 1.65 -16.38
C THR A 98 -1.98 2.67 -17.41
N ALA A 99 -2.12 3.97 -17.11
CA ALA A 99 -1.63 5.02 -17.99
C ALA A 99 -0.09 5.10 -18.01
N SER A 100 0.56 4.90 -16.86
CA SER A 100 2.02 4.89 -16.75
C SER A 100 2.65 3.66 -17.42
N ALA A 101 2.01 2.50 -17.34
CA ALA A 101 2.44 1.27 -18.01
C ALA A 101 2.43 1.41 -19.54
N THR A 102 1.53 2.23 -20.09
CA THR A 102 1.46 2.51 -21.53
C THR A 102 2.63 3.36 -22.02
N THR A 103 3.25 4.17 -21.16
CA THR A 103 4.37 5.06 -21.51
C THR A 103 5.74 4.37 -21.41
N SER A 104 5.84 3.20 -20.78
CA SER A 104 7.12 2.52 -20.52
C SER A 104 7.38 1.39 -21.52
N THR A 105 7.53 1.71 -22.81
CA THR A 105 8.20 0.85 -23.80
C THR A 105 8.81 1.67 -24.94
N THR A 106 9.77 2.53 -24.62
CA THR A 106 10.84 2.94 -25.55
C THR A 106 12.02 3.40 -24.70
N LEU A 107 12.92 2.47 -24.37
CA LEU A 107 14.30 2.84 -24.07
C LEU A 107 14.95 3.18 -25.43
N PRO A 108 15.68 4.31 -25.58
CA PRO A 108 16.51 4.53 -26.76
C PRO A 108 17.63 3.49 -26.74
N GLU A 109 17.83 2.83 -27.88
CA GLU A 109 19.01 2.01 -28.13
C GLU A 109 20.25 2.91 -27.99
N ALA A 110 21.08 2.64 -26.99
CA ALA A 110 22.35 3.33 -26.83
C ALA A 110 23.32 2.81 -27.91
N ALA A 111 23.79 3.73 -28.76
CA ALA A 111 24.83 3.51 -29.76
C ALA A 111 26.23 3.44 -29.14
#